data_AF-A0A367RE55-F1
#
_entry.id   AF-A0A367RE55-F1
#
_cell.length_a   1.000
_cell.length_b   1.000
_cell.length_c   1.000
_cell.angle_alpha   90.00
_cell.angle_beta   90.00
_cell.angle_gamma   90.00
#
_symmetry.space_group_name_H-M   'P 1'
#
loop_
_entity.id
_entity.type
_entity.pdbx_description
1 polymer ?
#
loop_
_entity_poly.entity_id
_entity_poly.type
_entity_poly.pdbx_seq_one_letter_code
_entity_poly.pdbx_strand_id
1 'polypeptide(L)'
;MLSGKPDNFPAPFSEQMICLPLNDDALARKLATAQAYDEIAAEVNSAIEAFGIEAFRIECFSRIHVRGKNDCQMPGTPFYEQYGEKKVASGLFQQVLRYREHVYPLAETLWTYIKRLS
;
A
#
# COMPACT_ATOMS: atom_id res chain seq x y z
N MET A 1 -9.50 -2.49 2.23
CA MET A 1 -9.88 -3.74 1.53
C MET A 1 -8.64 -4.41 0.98
N LEU A 2 -8.25 -5.55 1.54
CA LEU A 2 -7.16 -6.41 1.06
C LEU A 2 -7.78 -7.52 0.17
N SER A 3 -8.16 -7.19 -1.07
CA SER A 3 -9.00 -8.04 -1.91
C SER A 3 -8.25 -8.98 -2.87
N GLY A 4 -6.91 -8.99 -2.84
CA GLY A 4 -6.08 -9.84 -3.68
C GLY A 4 -5.16 -10.70 -2.84
N LYS A 5 -4.89 -11.93 -3.30
CA LYS A 5 -3.91 -12.80 -2.66
C LYS A 5 -2.51 -12.15 -2.77
N PRO A 6 -1.81 -11.93 -1.65
CA PRO A 6 -0.61 -11.07 -1.61
C PRO A 6 0.61 -11.61 -2.40
N ASP A 7 0.64 -12.90 -2.71
CA ASP A 7 1.69 -13.55 -3.51
C ASP A 7 1.30 -13.73 -4.99
N ASN A 8 0.11 -13.26 -5.40
CA ASN A 8 -0.40 -13.44 -6.75
C ASN A 8 -0.25 -12.17 -7.60
N PHE A 9 0.78 -12.14 -8.45
CA PHE A 9 1.02 -11.06 -9.40
C PHE A 9 0.84 -11.55 -10.84
N PRO A 10 0.19 -10.78 -11.73
CA PRO A 10 0.09 -11.14 -13.14
C PRO A 10 1.48 -11.23 -13.80
N ALA A 11 1.66 -12.17 -14.72
CA ALA A 11 2.93 -12.48 -15.39
C ALA A 11 3.76 -11.28 -15.90
N PRO A 12 3.20 -10.22 -16.52
CA PRO A 12 4.03 -9.10 -16.97
C PRO A 12 4.66 -8.30 -15.82
N PHE A 13 4.12 -8.41 -14.60
CA PHE A 13 4.67 -7.75 -13.41
C PHE A 13 5.64 -8.65 -12.64
N SER A 14 5.42 -9.96 -12.61
CA SER A 14 6.22 -10.89 -11.80
C SER A 14 7.70 -10.89 -12.18
N GLU A 15 8.05 -10.68 -13.45
CA GLU A 15 9.44 -10.67 -13.94
C GLU A 15 10.25 -9.45 -13.45
N GLN A 16 9.58 -8.38 -13.02
CA GLN A 16 10.21 -7.13 -12.57
C GLN A 16 10.16 -6.95 -11.04
N MET A 17 9.54 -7.91 -10.34
CA MET A 17 9.36 -7.87 -8.90
C MET A 17 10.54 -8.53 -8.19
N ILE A 18 10.93 -7.97 -7.05
CA ILE A 18 11.82 -8.60 -6.08
C ILE A 18 10.92 -9.22 -5.02
N CYS A 19 10.87 -10.54 -4.94
CA CYS A 19 10.08 -11.26 -3.95
C CYS A 19 11.00 -11.87 -2.88
N LEU A 20 10.70 -11.59 -1.62
CA LEU A 20 11.46 -12.02 -0.46
C LEU A 20 10.61 -12.98 0.39
N PRO A 21 11.06 -14.23 0.60
CA PRO A 21 10.41 -15.11 1.55
C PRO A 21 10.77 -14.70 2.98
N LEU A 22 9.75 -14.55 3.82
CA LEU A 22 9.92 -14.33 5.25
C LEU A 22 10.19 -15.65 5.97
N ASN A 23 11.17 -15.62 6.88
CA ASN A 23 11.28 -16.67 7.88
C ASN A 23 10.13 -16.58 8.89
N ASP A 24 9.97 -17.61 9.72
CA ASP A 24 8.83 -17.72 10.64
C ASP A 24 8.78 -16.55 11.64
N ASP A 25 9.94 -16.13 12.16
CA ASP A 25 10.01 -14.99 13.09
C ASP A 25 9.55 -13.67 12.43
N ALA A 26 9.95 -13.42 11.18
CA ALA A 26 9.55 -12.22 10.45
C ALA A 26 8.06 -12.25 10.08
N LEU A 27 7.53 -13.41 9.69
CA LEU A 27 6.10 -13.59 9.44
C LEU A 27 5.28 -13.37 10.71
N ALA A 28 5.70 -13.95 11.84
CA ALA A 28 5.02 -13.77 13.12
C ALA A 28 4.99 -12.30 13.55
N ARG A 29 6.13 -11.58 13.45
CA ARG A 29 6.19 -10.14 13.76
C ARG A 29 5.29 -9.31 12.85
N LYS A 30 5.26 -9.61 11.55
CA LYS A 30 4.39 -8.93 10.57
C LYS A 30 2.92 -9.08 10.93
N LEU A 31 2.47 -10.30 11.23
CA LEU A 31 1.08 -10.57 11.59
C LEU A 31 0.70 -9.92 12.91
N ALA A 32 1.53 -10.05 13.93
CA ALA A 32 1.29 -9.41 15.23
C ALA A 32 1.20 -7.88 15.11
N THR A 33 2.09 -7.28 14.32
CA THR A 33 2.09 -5.83 14.07
C THR A 33 0.81 -5.41 13.33
N ALA A 34 0.42 -6.13 12.28
CA ALA A 34 -0.79 -5.82 11.51
C ALA A 34 -2.07 -5.94 12.36
N GLN A 35 -2.15 -6.95 13.23
CA GLN A 35 -3.31 -7.16 14.12
C GLN A 35 -3.37 -6.17 15.28
N ALA A 36 -2.24 -5.57 15.68
CA ALA A 36 -2.19 -4.55 16.73
C ALA A 36 -2.75 -3.19 16.28
N TYR A 37 -3.01 -2.99 14.98
CA TYR A 37 -3.70 -1.80 14.47
C TYR A 37 -5.21 -2.03 14.49
N ASP A 38 -5.87 -1.61 15.56
CA ASP A 38 -7.31 -1.82 15.80
C ASP A 38 -8.19 -1.38 14.62
N GLU A 39 -7.83 -0.28 13.95
CA GLU A 39 -8.61 0.26 12.84
C GLU A 39 -8.65 -0.64 11.60
N ILE A 40 -7.66 -1.54 11.45
CA ILE A 40 -7.55 -2.47 10.32
C ILE A 40 -7.54 -3.94 10.73
N ALA A 41 -7.54 -4.25 12.02
CA ALA A 41 -7.46 -5.62 12.53
C ALA A 41 -8.55 -6.53 11.94
N ALA A 42 -9.78 -6.02 11.77
CA ALA A 42 -10.86 -6.74 11.12
C ALA A 42 -10.55 -7.06 9.64
N GLU A 43 -9.99 -6.11 8.88
CA GLU A 43 -9.61 -6.32 7.48
C GLU A 43 -8.44 -7.31 7.36
N VAL A 44 -7.48 -7.26 8.29
CA VAL A 44 -6.36 -8.19 8.37
C VAL A 44 -6.85 -9.61 8.64
N ASN A 45 -7.72 -9.80 9.64
CA ASN A 45 -8.27 -11.11 9.98
C ASN A 45 -9.10 -11.69 8.83
N SER A 46 -9.97 -10.90 8.19
CA SER A 46 -10.70 -11.36 7.00
C SER A 46 -9.78 -11.80 5.86
N ALA A 47 -8.66 -11.10 5.65
CA ALA A 47 -7.70 -11.47 4.60
C ALA A 47 -6.95 -12.76 4.95
N ILE A 48 -6.59 -12.96 6.21
CA ILE A 48 -5.98 -14.20 6.70
C ILE A 48 -6.96 -15.38 6.57
N GLU A 49 -8.22 -15.19 6.94
CA GLU A 49 -9.27 -16.21 6.76
C GLU A 49 -9.48 -16.58 5.29
N ALA A 50 -9.45 -15.58 4.40
CA ALA A 50 -9.68 -15.80 2.97
C ALA A 50 -8.51 -16.47 2.25
N PHE A 51 -7.26 -16.13 2.61
CA PHE A 51 -6.08 -16.54 1.84
C PHE A 51 -5.12 -17.47 2.58
N GLY A 52 -5.28 -17.61 3.90
CA GLY A 52 -4.36 -18.32 4.77
C GLY A 52 -3.12 -17.50 5.13
N ILE A 53 -2.52 -17.80 6.29
CA ILE A 53 -1.32 -17.13 6.80
C ILE A 53 -0.14 -17.24 5.82
N GLU A 54 0.05 -18.42 5.23
CA GLU A 54 1.19 -18.71 4.34
C GLU A 54 1.22 -17.82 3.10
N ALA A 55 0.08 -17.31 2.64
CA ALA A 55 0.04 -16.35 1.53
C ALA A 55 0.83 -15.07 1.85
N PHE A 56 0.91 -14.66 3.12
CA PHE A 56 1.58 -13.43 3.55
C PHE A 56 3.08 -13.59 3.80
N ARG A 57 3.63 -14.81 3.61
CA ARG A 57 5.06 -15.12 3.78
C ARG A 57 5.93 -14.49 2.71
N ILE A 58 5.40 -14.27 1.52
CA ILE A 58 6.16 -13.68 0.41
C ILE A 58 5.86 -12.18 0.36
N GLU A 59 6.91 -11.37 0.38
CA GLU A 59 6.81 -9.93 0.14
C GLU A 59 7.40 -9.58 -1.21
N CYS A 60 6.57 -9.09 -2.13
CA CYS A 60 7.00 -8.69 -3.45
C CYS A 60 7.02 -7.17 -3.60
N PHE A 61 8.11 -6.67 -4.16
CA PHE A 61 8.38 -5.25 -4.35
C PHE A 61 8.65 -4.97 -5.83
N SER A 62 7.99 -3.95 -6.37
CA SER A 62 8.28 -3.50 -7.73
C SER A 62 9.52 -2.62 -7.75
N ARG A 63 10.32 -2.74 -8.81
CA ARG A 63 11.39 -1.76 -9.07
C ARG A 63 10.76 -0.43 -9.46
N ILE A 64 11.10 0.61 -8.71
CA ILE A 64 10.64 1.98 -8.99
C ILE A 64 11.49 2.55 -10.12
N HIS A 65 10.86 2.86 -11.26
CA HIS A 65 11.47 3.52 -12.40
C HIS A 65 11.07 5.01 -12.47
N VAL A 66 11.10 5.71 -11.34
CA VAL A 66 10.73 7.13 -11.27
C VAL A 66 11.94 7.99 -11.65
N ARG A 67 11.80 8.76 -12.72
CA ARG A 67 12.81 9.67 -13.28
C ARG A 67 12.59 11.12 -12.86
N GLY A 68 11.42 11.45 -12.31
CA GLY A 68 11.17 12.76 -11.71
C GLY A 68 9.74 12.94 -11.19
N LYS A 69 9.44 14.15 -10.67
CA LYS A 69 8.15 14.48 -10.04
C LYS A 69 6.91 14.21 -10.90
N ASN A 70 7.06 14.30 -12.22
CA ASN A 70 5.96 14.12 -13.17
C ASN A 70 5.55 12.65 -13.31
N ASP A 71 6.44 11.70 -13.03
CA ASP A 71 6.13 10.26 -13.08
C ASP A 71 5.29 9.80 -11.89
N CYS A 72 5.17 10.66 -10.86
CA CYS A 72 4.31 10.43 -9.70
C CYS A 72 2.85 10.87 -9.95
N GLN A 73 2.53 11.43 -11.12
CA GLN A 73 1.15 11.82 -11.42
C GLN A 73 0.29 10.58 -11.64
N MET A 74 -0.68 10.38 -10.76
CA MET A 74 -1.66 9.31 -10.90
C MET A 74 -2.76 9.72 -11.91
N PRO A 75 -3.05 8.89 -12.93
CA PRO A 75 -4.17 9.14 -13.83
C PRO A 75 -5.50 8.91 -13.10
N GLY A 76 -6.42 9.87 -13.22
CA GLY A 76 -7.75 9.80 -12.59
C GLY A 76 -7.73 9.94 -11.05
N THR A 77 -8.88 9.68 -10.43
CA THR A 77 -9.01 9.71 -8.97
C THR A 77 -8.37 8.47 -8.36
N PRO A 78 -7.36 8.60 -7.48
CA PRO A 78 -6.72 7.46 -6.84
C PRO A 78 -7.71 6.58 -6.07
N PHE A 79 -7.47 5.27 -6.08
CA PHE A 79 -8.33 4.30 -5.43
C PHE A 79 -8.57 4.60 -3.94
N TYR A 80 -7.54 5.05 -3.21
CA TYR A 80 -7.67 5.36 -1.79
C TYR A 80 -8.64 6.54 -1.53
N GLU A 81 -8.78 7.47 -2.48
CA GLU A 81 -9.77 8.54 -2.36
C GLU A 81 -11.18 7.98 -2.47
N GLN A 82 -11.43 7.16 -3.49
CA GLN A 82 -12.74 6.52 -3.70
C GLN A 82 -13.14 5.63 -2.50
N TYR A 83 -12.15 4.93 -1.91
CA TYR A 83 -12.37 4.16 -0.70
C TYR A 83 -12.66 5.06 0.50
N GLY A 84 -11.87 6.12 0.68
CA GLY A 84 -12.04 7.11 1.74
C GLY A 84 -13.42 7.78 1.68
N GLU A 85 -13.92 8.11 0.48
CA GLU A 85 -15.26 8.67 0.27
C GLU A 85 -16.36 7.74 0.81
N LYS A 86 -16.26 6.43 0.54
CA LYS A 86 -17.20 5.43 1.09
C LYS A 86 -17.12 5.33 2.61
N LYS A 87 -15.92 5.48 3.18
CA LYS A 87 -15.71 5.46 4.63
C LYS A 87 -16.21 6.73 5.33
N VAL A 88 -16.10 7.89 4.69
CA VAL A 88 -16.71 9.14 5.17
C VAL A 88 -18.23 9.05 5.07
N ALA A 89 -18.77 8.55 3.96
CA ALA A 89 -20.22 8.38 3.79
C ALA A 89 -20.84 7.40 4.80
N SER A 90 -20.08 6.45 5.32
CA SER A 90 -20.50 5.53 6.40
C SER A 90 -20.26 6.09 7.80
N GLY A 91 -19.71 7.30 7.93
CA GLY A 91 -19.40 7.94 9.21
C GLY A 91 -18.16 7.41 9.92
N LEU A 92 -17.40 6.49 9.30
CA LEU A 92 -16.20 5.91 9.91
C LEU A 92 -15.02 6.89 9.89
N PHE A 93 -14.89 7.68 8.83
CA PHE A 93 -13.86 8.71 8.71
C PHE A 93 -14.48 10.11 8.69
N GLN A 94 -13.78 11.10 9.24
CA GLN A 94 -14.24 12.49 9.25
C GLN A 94 -13.98 13.19 7.90
N GLN A 95 -12.90 12.81 7.21
CA GLN A 95 -12.48 13.44 5.96
C GLN A 95 -11.77 12.45 5.05
N VAL A 96 -11.84 12.71 3.74
CA VAL A 96 -11.14 11.93 2.71
C VAL A 96 -9.74 12.49 2.53
N LEU A 97 -8.73 11.63 2.57
CA LEU A 97 -7.38 12.02 2.16
C LEU A 97 -7.37 12.26 0.65
N ARG A 98 -7.22 13.52 0.22
CA ARG A 98 -7.09 13.93 -1.19
C ARG A 98 -5.64 13.98 -1.66
N TYR A 99 -5.35 13.45 -2.84
CA TYR A 99 -4.02 13.47 -3.45
C TYR A 99 -3.51 14.89 -3.64
N ARG A 100 -4.30 15.73 -4.32
CA ARG A 100 -3.90 17.09 -4.71
C ARG A 100 -3.66 18.00 -3.50
N GLU A 101 -4.46 17.82 -2.45
CA GLU A 101 -4.45 18.70 -1.28
C GLU A 101 -3.48 18.23 -0.21
N HIS A 102 -3.36 16.91 0.02
CA HIS A 102 -2.61 16.37 1.15
C HIS A 102 -1.31 15.68 0.76
N VAL A 103 -1.29 14.94 -0.36
CA VAL A 103 -0.14 14.09 -0.73
C VAL A 103 0.83 14.80 -1.67
N TYR A 104 0.31 15.46 -2.70
CA TYR A 104 1.11 16.14 -3.72
C TYR A 104 2.04 17.22 -3.14
N PRO A 105 1.61 18.09 -2.19
CA PRO A 105 2.52 19.09 -1.61
C PRO A 105 3.72 18.48 -0.89
N LEU A 106 3.52 17.36 -0.19
CA LEU A 106 4.61 16.62 0.47
C LEU A 106 5.57 16.04 -0.57
N ALA A 107 5.02 15.38 -1.61
CA ALA A 107 5.82 14.80 -2.68
C ALA A 107 6.65 15.88 -3.42
N GLU A 108 6.05 17.02 -3.76
CA GLU A 108 6.74 18.12 -4.43
C GLU A 108 7.86 18.72 -3.56
N THR A 109 7.62 18.85 -2.26
CA THR A 109 8.64 19.33 -1.31
C THR A 109 9.82 18.38 -1.23
N LEU A 110 9.57 17.07 -1.12
CA LEU A 110 10.62 16.05 -1.11
C LEU A 110 11.46 16.06 -2.39
N TRP A 111 10.82 16.17 -3.55
CA TRP A 111 11.53 16.27 -4.83
C TRP A 111 12.41 17.52 -4.93
N THR A 112 11.89 18.65 -4.45
CA THR A 112 12.64 19.92 -4.44
C THR A 112 13.85 19.81 -3.51
N TYR A 113 13.69 19.17 -2.35
CA TYR A 113 14.78 18.92 -1.40
C TYR A 113 15.87 18.03 -2.00
N ILE A 114 15.51 16.92 -2.64
CA ILE A 114 16.46 16.00 -3.28
C ILE A 114 17.24 16.69 -4.39
N LYS A 115 16.57 17.45 -5.26
CA LYS A 115 17.22 18.21 -6.34
C LYS A 115 18.24 19.22 -5.85
N ARG A 116 18.07 19.76 -4.64
CA ARG A 116 19.04 20.69 -4.03
C ARG A 116 20.29 19.98 -3.52
N LEU A 117 20.20 18.69 -3.20
CA LEU A 117 21.32 17.89 -2.68
C LEU A 117 22.13 17.20 -3.79
N SER A 118 21.61 17.17 -5.02
CA SER A 118 22.26 16.58 -6.20
C SER A 118 23.02 17.64 -6.98
#